data_AF-A0A961JQF9-F1
#
_entry.id   AF-A0A961JQF9-F1
#
_cell.length_a   1.000
_cell.length_b   1.000
_cell.length_c   1.000
_cell.angle_alpha   90.00
_cell.angle_beta   90.00
_cell.angle_gamma   90.00
#
_symmetry.space_group_name_H-M   'P 1'
#
loop_
_entity.id
_entity.type
_entity.pdbx_description
1 polymer ?
#
loop_
_entity_poly.entity_id
_entity_poly.type
_entity_poly.pdbx_seq_one_letter_code
_entity_poly.pdbx_strand_id
1 'polypeptide(L)'
;PLYHDAMRLDGDIAAQLDRPHVARGARALVSLVYVGADAEAQLGPLRAALPVSGPAIGGASLIGADLLALRLVAEDGFALRRGLIPILTRLTGSDLPKPWMI
;
A
#
# COMPACT_ATOMS: atom_id res chain seq x y z
N PRO A 1 12.77 13.09 -12.40
CA PRO A 1 12.15 12.64 -11.13
C PRO A 1 11.73 11.18 -11.29
N LEU A 2 11.80 10.37 -10.22
CA LEU A 2 11.53 8.91 -10.31
C LEU A 2 10.05 8.56 -10.09
N TYR A 3 9.34 9.24 -9.19
CA TYR A 3 7.93 9.00 -8.91
C TYR A 3 7.26 10.30 -8.42
N HIS A 4 5.97 10.46 -8.73
CA HIS A 4 5.14 11.56 -8.26
C HIS A 4 3.81 11.03 -7.71
N ASP A 5 3.49 11.37 -6.47
CA ASP A 5 2.15 11.21 -5.90
C ASP A 5 1.53 12.58 -5.67
N ALA A 6 0.27 12.75 -6.06
CA ALA A 6 -0.47 14.00 -5.97
C ALA A 6 -1.75 13.82 -5.12
N MET A 7 -1.73 12.90 -4.14
CA MET A 7 -2.88 12.70 -3.27
C MET A 7 -3.15 13.95 -2.45
N ARG A 8 -4.39 14.46 -2.54
CA ARG A 8 -4.86 15.63 -1.80
C ARG A 8 -6.17 15.27 -1.11
N LEU A 9 -6.23 15.51 0.19
CA LEU A 9 -7.42 15.34 1.02
C LEU A 9 -7.60 16.64 1.81
N ASP A 10 -8.67 17.36 1.52
CA ASP A 10 -9.02 18.63 2.18
C ASP A 10 -10.54 18.74 2.33
N GLY A 11 -11.02 19.63 3.21
CA GLY A 11 -12.45 19.76 3.50
C GLY A 11 -13.04 18.53 4.21
N ASP A 12 -14.19 18.06 3.75
CA ASP A 12 -14.84 16.86 4.31
C ASP A 12 -14.16 15.58 3.77
N ILE A 13 -13.09 15.18 4.46
CA ILE A 13 -12.29 14.00 4.09
C ILE A 13 -13.11 12.72 4.28
N ALA A 14 -13.97 12.64 5.29
CA ALA A 14 -14.77 11.45 5.55
C ALA A 14 -15.73 11.16 4.38
N ALA A 15 -16.49 12.18 3.95
CA ALA A 15 -17.37 12.06 2.80
C ALA A 15 -16.61 11.72 1.50
N GLN A 16 -15.38 12.22 1.34
CA GLN A 16 -14.54 11.86 0.19
C GLN A 16 -14.12 10.40 0.22
N LEU A 17 -13.66 9.88 1.37
CA LEU A 17 -13.23 8.49 1.51
C LEU A 17 -14.40 7.50 1.34
N ASP A 18 -15.62 7.90 1.62
CA ASP A 18 -16.83 7.09 1.39
C ASP A 18 -17.11 6.82 -0.11
N ARG A 19 -16.54 7.63 -1.01
CA ARG A 19 -16.72 7.45 -2.45
C ARG A 19 -16.06 6.14 -2.91
N PRO A 20 -16.74 5.30 -3.72
CA PRO A 20 -16.22 4.01 -4.16
C PRO A 20 -14.87 4.06 -4.89
N HIS A 21 -14.62 5.14 -5.63
CA HIS A 21 -13.38 5.32 -6.42
C HIS A 21 -12.25 6.03 -5.65
N VAL A 22 -12.48 6.38 -4.38
CA VAL A 22 -11.46 7.00 -3.51
C VAL A 22 -10.95 5.96 -2.52
N ALA A 23 -11.80 5.55 -1.57
CA ALA A 23 -11.43 4.56 -0.57
C ALA A 23 -12.59 3.59 -0.21
N ARG A 24 -13.79 3.77 -0.79
CA ARG A 24 -14.96 2.91 -0.57
C ARG A 24 -15.28 2.72 0.93
N GLY A 25 -15.18 3.81 1.69
CA GLY A 25 -15.45 3.81 3.14
C GLY A 25 -14.26 3.42 4.01
N ALA A 26 -13.11 3.04 3.44
CA ALA A 26 -11.89 2.82 4.22
C ALA A 26 -11.42 4.10 4.94
N ARG A 27 -10.73 3.94 6.07
CA ARG A 27 -10.21 5.05 6.90
C ARG A 27 -8.70 5.04 7.07
N ALA A 28 -8.04 3.99 6.59
CA ALA A 28 -6.59 3.90 6.55
C ALA A 28 -6.12 3.61 5.13
N LEU A 29 -5.01 4.23 4.73
CA LEU A 29 -4.43 4.04 3.40
C LEU A 29 -2.91 4.08 3.47
N VAL A 30 -2.26 3.38 2.55
CA VAL A 30 -0.82 3.47 2.34
C VAL A 30 -0.51 3.50 0.85
N SER A 31 0.49 4.30 0.50
CA SER A 31 1.11 4.30 -0.83
C SER A 31 2.56 3.92 -0.62
N LEU A 32 2.98 2.83 -1.25
CA LEU A 32 4.32 2.29 -1.16
C LEU A 32 4.97 2.38 -2.54
N VAL A 33 6.23 2.82 -2.55
CA VAL A 33 7.09 2.81 -3.72
C VAL A 33 8.29 1.95 -3.41
N TYR A 34 8.60 1.03 -4.32
CA TYR A 34 9.78 0.20 -4.27
C TYR A 34 10.66 0.49 -5.49
N VAL A 35 11.93 0.79 -5.23
CA VAL A 35 12.92 1.07 -6.27
C VAL A 35 14.04 0.04 -6.13
N GLY A 36 14.26 -0.76 -7.17
CA GLY A 36 15.24 -1.83 -7.15
C GLY A 36 15.28 -2.56 -8.49
N ALA A 37 16.46 -3.04 -8.87
CA ALA A 37 16.65 -3.79 -10.13
C ALA A 37 15.81 -5.09 -10.17
N ASP A 38 15.37 -5.59 -9.02
CA ASP A 38 14.51 -6.77 -8.85
C ASP A 38 13.02 -6.41 -8.69
N ALA A 39 12.60 -5.17 -8.93
CA ALA A 39 11.21 -4.72 -8.78
C ALA A 39 10.21 -5.61 -9.54
N GLU A 40 10.54 -6.02 -10.76
CA GLU A 40 9.72 -6.94 -11.55
C GLU A 40 9.55 -8.30 -10.87
N ALA A 41 10.62 -8.84 -10.28
CA ALA A 41 10.59 -10.11 -9.56
C ALA A 41 9.75 -10.03 -8.27
N GLN A 42 9.62 -8.84 -7.66
CA GLN A 42 8.78 -8.64 -6.48
C GLN A 42 7.28 -8.57 -6.81
N LEU A 43 6.90 -8.21 -8.03
CA LEU A 43 5.49 -7.94 -8.38
C LEU A 43 4.55 -9.13 -8.12
N GLY A 44 4.92 -10.33 -8.59
CA GLY A 44 4.11 -11.54 -8.43
C GLY A 44 3.86 -11.88 -6.96
N PRO A 45 4.92 -12.04 -6.14
CA PRO A 45 4.79 -12.26 -4.71
C PRO A 45 4.00 -11.18 -3.97
N LEU A 46 4.18 -9.90 -4.31
CA LEU A 46 3.40 -8.82 -3.69
C LEU A 46 1.92 -8.92 -4.01
N ARG A 47 1.55 -9.20 -5.27
CA ARG A 47 0.14 -9.41 -5.66
C ARG A 47 -0.48 -10.61 -4.95
N ALA A 48 0.28 -11.68 -4.73
CA ALA A 48 -0.19 -12.86 -4.01
C ALA A 48 -0.41 -12.58 -2.50
N ALA A 49 0.36 -11.68 -1.90
CA ALA A 49 0.24 -11.30 -0.49
C ALA A 49 -0.82 -10.22 -0.23
N LEU A 50 -1.18 -9.44 -1.25
CA LEU A 50 -2.12 -8.34 -1.12
C LEU A 50 -3.56 -8.84 -0.86
N PRO A 51 -4.29 -8.21 0.07
CA PRO A 51 -5.70 -8.52 0.25
C PRO A 51 -6.50 -7.99 -0.94
N VAL A 52 -7.42 -8.83 -1.44
CA VAL A 52 -8.29 -8.51 -2.59
C VAL A 52 -9.73 -8.24 -2.19
N SER A 53 -10.07 -8.46 -0.92
CA SER A 53 -11.41 -8.28 -0.35
C SER A 53 -11.36 -8.22 1.19
N GLY A 54 -12.50 -7.89 1.81
CA GLY A 54 -12.63 -7.82 3.27
C GLY A 54 -12.18 -6.46 3.83
N PRO A 55 -11.56 -6.43 5.02
CA PRO A 55 -11.29 -5.18 5.74
C PRO A 55 -10.13 -4.38 5.14
N ALA A 56 -9.48 -4.90 4.10
CA ALA A 56 -8.43 -4.24 3.35
C ALA A 56 -8.44 -4.70 1.90
N ILE A 57 -8.08 -3.81 0.97
CA ILE A 57 -7.96 -4.11 -0.46
C ILE A 57 -6.75 -3.34 -1.00
N GLY A 58 -5.88 -4.01 -1.75
CA GLY A 58 -4.74 -3.35 -2.37
C GLY A 58 -4.39 -3.88 -3.74
N GLY A 59 -3.52 -3.13 -4.42
CA GLY A 59 -3.02 -3.44 -5.75
C GLY A 59 -1.57 -3.01 -5.89
N ALA A 60 -0.84 -3.73 -6.75
CA ALA A 60 0.55 -3.43 -7.08
C ALA A 60 0.78 -3.50 -8.61
N SER A 61 1.63 -2.60 -9.08
CA SER A 61 1.99 -2.46 -10.50
C SER A 61 3.42 -1.98 -10.65
N LEU A 62 4.09 -2.43 -11.71
CA LEU A 62 5.30 -1.78 -12.20
C LEU A 62 4.93 -0.47 -12.89
N ILE A 63 5.68 0.58 -12.59
CA ILE A 63 5.68 1.84 -13.33
C ILE A 63 6.86 1.86 -14.32
N GLY A 64 7.96 1.18 -13.99
CA GLY A 64 9.13 0.96 -14.83
C GLY A 64 9.81 -0.37 -14.48
N ALA A 65 10.89 -0.72 -15.18
CA ALA A 65 11.60 -1.99 -14.95
C ALA A 65 12.14 -2.14 -13.52
N ASP A 66 12.50 -1.02 -12.88
CA ASP A 66 13.10 -0.93 -11.56
C ASP A 66 12.21 -0.20 -10.54
N LEU A 67 10.96 0.10 -10.91
CA LEU A 67 10.05 0.92 -10.12
C LEU A 67 8.68 0.26 -10.00
N LEU A 68 8.31 -0.11 -8.78
CA LEU A 68 7.02 -0.67 -8.43
C LEU A 68 6.27 0.28 -7.49
N ALA A 69 4.98 0.45 -7.73
CA ALA A 69 4.08 1.12 -6.81
C ALA A 69 2.99 0.16 -6.31
N LEU A 70 2.61 0.35 -5.06
CA LEU A 70 1.57 -0.40 -4.39
C LEU A 70 0.68 0.58 -3.63
N ARG A 71 -0.63 0.35 -3.67
CA ARG A 71 -1.60 1.07 -2.85
C ARG A 71 -2.50 0.08 -2.14
N LEU A 72 -2.77 0.36 -0.87
CA LEU A 72 -3.61 -0.47 -0.01
C LEU A 72 -4.51 0.46 0.82
N VAL A 73 -5.80 0.17 0.85
CA VAL A 73 -6.79 0.83 1.70
C VAL A 73 -7.37 -0.18 2.67
N ALA A 74 -7.75 0.27 3.86
CA ALA A 74 -8.29 -0.57 4.92
C ALA A 74 -9.29 0.18 5.80
N GLU A 75 -10.21 -0.55 6.41
CA GLU A 75 -11.22 -0.02 7.33
C GLU A 75 -10.58 0.75 8.49
N ASP A 76 -9.43 0.30 8.99
CA ASP A 76 -8.67 0.94 10.05
C ASP A 76 -7.15 0.67 9.95
N GLY A 77 -6.38 1.27 10.87
CA GLY A 77 -4.94 1.10 10.93
C GLY A 77 -4.49 -0.32 11.32
N PHE A 78 -5.32 -1.10 12.01
CA PHE A 78 -4.98 -2.48 12.39
C PHE A 78 -5.06 -3.41 11.17
N ALA A 79 -6.17 -3.34 10.41
CA ALA A 79 -6.33 -4.04 9.15
C ALA A 79 -5.26 -3.63 8.13
N LEU A 80 -4.91 -2.34 8.08
CA LEU A 80 -3.82 -1.84 7.24
C LEU A 80 -2.49 -2.50 7.60
N ARG A 81 -2.10 -2.49 8.88
CA ARG A 81 -0.83 -3.08 9.35
C ARG A 81 -0.78 -4.59 9.11
N ARG A 82 -1.89 -5.30 9.30
CA ARG A 82 -1.97 -6.74 9.02
C ARG A 82 -1.65 -7.08 7.56
N GLY A 83 -2.08 -6.25 6.61
CA GLY A 83 -1.73 -6.41 5.20
C GLY A 83 -0.32 -5.90 4.86
N LEU A 84 0.11 -4.79 5.47
CA LEU A 84 1.33 -4.09 5.11
C LEU A 84 2.60 -4.72 5.70
N ILE A 85 2.58 -5.20 6.93
CA ILE A 85 3.80 -5.70 7.61
C ILE A 85 4.46 -6.86 6.84
N PRO A 86 3.74 -7.91 6.39
CA PRO A 86 4.35 -8.99 5.61
C PRO A 86 5.01 -8.51 4.31
N ILE A 87 4.42 -7.48 3.67
CA ILE A 87 4.95 -6.85 2.46
C ILE A 87 6.27 -6.15 2.78
N LEU A 88 6.30 -5.33 3.84
CA LEU A 88 7.50 -4.61 4.22
C LEU A 88 8.63 -5.57 4.63
N THR A 89 8.35 -6.57 5.48
CA THR A 89 9.33 -7.58 5.89
C THR A 89 9.94 -8.31 4.71
N ARG A 90 9.13 -8.63 3.68
CA ARG A 90 9.63 -9.24 2.44
C ARG A 90 10.59 -8.30 1.71
N LEU A 91 10.19 -7.04 1.52
CA LEU A 91 10.96 -6.06 0.74
C LEU A 91 12.24 -5.62 1.45
N THR A 92 12.26 -5.61 2.79
CA THR A 92 13.46 -5.28 3.57
C THR A 92 14.37 -6.49 3.81
N GLY A 93 13.85 -7.72 3.69
CA GLY A 93 14.59 -8.94 4.02
C GLY A 93 14.93 -9.05 5.50
N SER A 94 14.27 -8.28 6.36
CA SER A 94 14.56 -8.16 7.79
C SER A 94 13.32 -7.84 8.60
N ASP A 95 13.39 -8.06 9.90
CA ASP A 95 12.38 -7.57 10.83
C ASP A 95 12.31 -6.05 10.78
N LEU A 96 11.08 -5.52 10.85
CA LEU A 96 10.87 -4.07 10.85
C LEU A 96 11.36 -3.47 12.17
N PRO A 97 11.87 -2.22 12.15
CA PRO A 97 12.23 -1.50 13.37
C PRO A 97 11.07 -1.50 14.36
N LYS A 98 11.34 -1.79 15.63
CA LYS A 98 10.32 -1.76 16.70
C LYS A 98 9.45 -0.49 16.71
N PRO A 99 10.00 0.73 16.47
CA PRO A 99 9.18 1.94 16.40
C PRO A 99 8.09 1.94 15.30
N TRP A 100 8.20 1.07 14.29
CA TRP A 100 7.21 0.93 13.22
C TRP A 100 6.12 -0.09 13.56
N MET A 101 6.28 -0.81 14.68
CA MET A 101 5.35 -1.83 15.15
C MET A 101 4.54 -1.40 16.39
N ILE A 102 4.77 -0.19 16.91
CA ILE A 102 4.05 0.42 18.04
C ILE A 102 2.92 1.28 17.49
#